data_AF-Q6XHF4-F1
#
_entry.id   AF-Q6XHF4-F1
#
_cell.length_a   1.000
_cell.length_b   1.000
_cell.length_c   1.000
_cell.angle_alpha   90.00
_cell.angle_beta   90.00
_cell.angle_gamma   90.00
#
_symmetry.space_group_name_H-M   'P 1'
#
loop_
_entity.id
_entity.type
_entity.pdbx_description
1 polymer ?
#
loop_
_entity_poly.entity_id
_entity_poly.type
_entity_poly.pdbx_seq_one_letter_code
_entity_poly.pdbx_strand_id
1 'polypeptide(L)'
;MSERKSPLKVIPSASEEQLVQALGDLLTRCSQEALARQDKFSVGLSGGSLIQLLTKALKSCNLKTANWVFFFCDERYVPLDDSDSTYGAYRAEWLTQLPSIQESQFVRADTSIPLDACAADYEAKVKSQVDRFDLLLLGMGPDGHTCSLFPEQPATLQETQRLVIPIRNSPK
;
A
#
# COMPACT_ATOMS: atom_id res chain seq x y z
N MET A 1 -16.50 -18.84 13.54
CA MET A 1 -15.61 -18.24 12.51
C MET A 1 -16.51 -17.73 11.40
N SER A 2 -16.51 -16.43 11.12
CA SER A 2 -17.25 -15.89 9.97
C SER A 2 -16.78 -16.59 8.70
N GLU A 3 -17.70 -17.08 7.88
CA GLU A 3 -17.35 -17.58 6.55
C GLU A 3 -16.63 -16.47 5.77
N ARG A 4 -15.51 -16.81 5.11
CA ARG A 4 -14.76 -15.81 4.34
C ARG A 4 -15.64 -15.35 3.19
N LYS A 5 -15.79 -14.03 3.04
CA LYS A 5 -16.52 -13.41 1.93
C LYS A 5 -15.84 -13.62 0.55
N SER A 6 -14.64 -14.17 0.53
CA SER A 6 -13.85 -14.45 -0.68
C SER A 6 -13.01 -15.73 -0.48
N PRO A 7 -12.77 -16.53 -1.53
CA PRO A 7 -11.86 -17.66 -1.46
C PRO A 7 -10.44 -17.20 -1.09
N LEU A 8 -9.77 -17.95 -0.22
CA LEU A 8 -8.34 -17.82 0.03
C LEU A 8 -7.60 -18.53 -1.10
N LYS A 9 -6.68 -17.82 -1.76
CA LYS A 9 -5.73 -18.41 -2.69
C LYS A 9 -4.32 -18.25 -2.13
N VAL A 10 -3.61 -19.36 -1.97
CA VAL A 10 -2.20 -19.38 -1.58
C VAL A 10 -1.39 -19.71 -2.83
N ILE A 11 -0.43 -18.86 -3.17
CA ILE A 11 0.48 -19.05 -4.30
C ILE A 11 1.90 -19.16 -3.73
N PRO A 12 2.38 -20.38 -3.44
CA PRO A 12 3.76 -20.57 -3.03
C PRO A 12 4.68 -20.38 -4.25
N SER A 13 5.81 -19.71 -4.05
CA SER A 13 6.84 -19.51 -5.08
C SER A 13 8.16 -20.11 -4.61
N ALA A 14 8.84 -20.85 -5.49
CA ALA A 14 10.10 -21.52 -5.16
C ALA A 14 11.32 -20.60 -5.31
N SER A 15 11.15 -19.45 -5.96
CA SER A 15 12.18 -18.43 -6.13
C SER A 15 11.57 -17.03 -6.16
N GLU A 16 12.42 -16.01 -6.00
CA GLU A 16 12.00 -14.62 -6.09
C GLU A 16 11.49 -14.27 -7.49
N GLU A 17 12.08 -14.81 -8.56
CA GLU A 17 11.65 -14.58 -9.94
C GLU A 17 10.22 -15.08 -10.18
N GLN A 18 9.89 -16.26 -9.64
CA GLN A 18 8.52 -16.79 -9.71
C GLN A 18 7.54 -15.92 -8.92
N LEU A 19 7.97 -15.39 -7.77
CA LEU A 19 7.15 -14.48 -6.97
C LEU A 19 6.91 -13.15 -7.69
N VAL A 20 7.95 -12.59 -8.32
CA VAL A 20 7.88 -11.38 -9.15
C VAL A 20 6.89 -11.58 -10.31
N GLN A 21 6.98 -12.72 -11.01
CA GLN A 21 6.05 -13.03 -12.10
C GLN A 21 4.62 -13.16 -11.60
N ALA A 22 4.39 -13.90 -10.51
CA ALA A 22 3.06 -14.07 -9.93
C ALA A 22 2.44 -12.75 -9.46
N LEU A 23 3.25 -11.86 -8.89
CA LEU A 23 2.83 -10.50 -8.54
C LEU A 23 2.48 -9.67 -9.78
N GLY A 24 3.31 -9.75 -10.83
CA GLY A 24 3.05 -9.10 -12.11
C GLY A 24 1.74 -9.56 -12.78
N ASP A 25 1.47 -10.85 -12.77
CA ASP A 25 0.22 -11.43 -13.29
C ASP A 25 -1.00 -10.96 -12.47
N LEU A 26 -0.87 -10.92 -11.15
CA LEU A 26 -1.90 -10.39 -10.25
C LEU A 26 -2.21 -8.92 -10.55
N LEU A 27 -1.18 -8.08 -10.65
CA LEU A 27 -1.29 -6.66 -10.97
C LEU A 27 -1.91 -6.42 -12.35
N THR A 28 -1.48 -7.17 -13.36
CA THR A 28 -2.02 -7.09 -14.72
C THR A 28 -3.52 -7.36 -14.71
N ARG A 29 -3.91 -8.48 -14.11
CA ARG A 29 -5.32 -8.88 -14.06
C ARG A 29 -6.16 -7.89 -13.27
N CYS A 30 -5.74 -7.51 -12.07
CA CYS A 30 -6.48 -6.56 -11.23
C CYS A 30 -6.61 -5.18 -11.89
N SER A 31 -5.54 -4.66 -12.50
CA SER A 31 -5.58 -3.37 -13.18
C SER A 31 -6.48 -3.40 -14.42
N GLN A 32 -6.44 -4.45 -15.23
CA GLN A 32 -7.34 -4.61 -16.38
C GLN A 32 -8.81 -4.70 -15.95
N GLU A 33 -9.10 -5.52 -14.93
CA GLU A 33 -10.45 -5.67 -14.39
C GLU A 33 -11.00 -4.35 -13.84
N ALA A 34 -10.17 -3.57 -13.13
CA ALA A 34 -10.55 -2.26 -12.61
C ALA A 34 -10.74 -1.24 -13.73
N LEU A 35 -9.78 -1.12 -14.64
CA LEU A 35 -9.81 -0.14 -15.74
C LEU A 35 -10.89 -0.42 -16.80
N ALA A 36 -11.45 -1.63 -16.82
CA ALA A 36 -12.64 -1.93 -17.61
C ALA A 36 -13.94 -1.36 -16.99
N ARG A 37 -13.93 -0.98 -15.71
CA ARG A 37 -15.11 -0.52 -14.95
C ARG A 37 -15.05 0.95 -14.55
N GLN A 38 -13.85 1.52 -14.46
CA GLN A 38 -13.61 2.89 -13.99
C GLN A 38 -12.29 3.43 -14.58
N ASP A 39 -12.06 4.73 -14.48
CA ASP A 39 -10.90 5.38 -15.14
C ASP A 39 -9.57 5.15 -14.42
N LYS A 40 -9.61 4.74 -13.15
CA LYS A 40 -8.43 4.63 -12.27
C LYS A 40 -8.30 3.26 -11.64
N PHE A 41 -7.07 2.81 -11.42
CA PHE A 41 -6.78 1.62 -10.61
C PHE A 41 -6.18 2.04 -9.28
N SER A 42 -6.91 1.80 -8.19
CA SER A 42 -6.56 2.22 -6.84
C SER A 42 -5.77 1.13 -6.09
N VAL A 43 -4.53 1.43 -5.72
CA VAL A 43 -3.61 0.47 -5.10
C VAL A 43 -3.11 0.97 -3.75
N GLY A 44 -3.36 0.22 -2.69
CA GLY A 44 -2.74 0.44 -1.38
C GLY A 44 -1.38 -0.27 -1.29
N LEU A 45 -0.39 0.44 -0.78
CA LEU A 45 1.01 0.03 -0.68
C LEU A 45 1.45 -0.02 0.79
N SER A 46 2.08 -1.11 1.17
CA SER A 46 2.92 -1.18 2.39
C SER A 46 4.40 -0.92 2.06
N GLY A 47 5.19 -0.61 3.08
CA GLY A 47 6.64 -0.48 2.97
C GLY A 47 7.41 -1.81 2.96
N GLY A 48 8.67 -1.76 3.40
CA GLY A 48 9.53 -2.93 3.55
C GLY A 48 9.97 -3.57 2.23
N SER A 49 10.12 -4.90 2.22
CA SER A 49 10.59 -5.66 1.05
C SER A 49 9.64 -5.60 -0.14
N LEU A 50 8.38 -5.20 0.06
CA LEU A 50 7.39 -5.03 -1.00
C LEU A 50 7.85 -3.99 -2.02
N ILE A 51 8.55 -2.93 -1.61
CA ILE A 51 9.02 -1.86 -2.50
C ILE A 51 9.87 -2.46 -3.63
N GLN A 52 10.89 -3.25 -3.27
CA GLN A 52 11.82 -3.86 -4.21
C GLN A 52 11.13 -4.93 -5.08
N LEU A 53 10.28 -5.76 -4.47
CA LEU A 53 9.53 -6.79 -5.18
C LEU A 53 8.59 -6.19 -6.23
N LEU A 54 7.87 -5.13 -5.85
CA LEU A 54 6.93 -4.43 -6.72
C LEU A 54 7.65 -3.67 -7.83
N THR A 55 8.79 -3.02 -7.55
CA THR A 55 9.63 -2.41 -8.59
C THR A 55 10.03 -3.44 -9.64
N LYS A 56 10.51 -4.62 -9.22
CA LYS A 56 10.88 -5.71 -10.13
C LYS A 56 9.69 -6.17 -10.96
N ALA A 57 8.52 -6.36 -10.35
CA ALA A 57 7.31 -6.79 -11.07
C ALA A 57 6.85 -5.75 -12.10
N LEU A 58 6.81 -4.46 -11.73
CA LEU A 58 6.41 -3.37 -12.63
C LEU A 58 7.35 -3.28 -13.85
N LYS A 59 8.67 -3.43 -13.64
CA LYS A 59 9.67 -3.41 -14.73
C LYS A 59 9.58 -4.66 -15.61
N SER A 60 9.67 -5.84 -15.01
CA SER A 60 9.76 -7.11 -15.74
C SER A 60 8.49 -7.41 -16.54
N CYS A 61 7.32 -6.99 -16.05
CA CYS A 61 6.04 -7.17 -16.73
C CYS A 61 5.64 -5.97 -17.60
N ASN A 62 6.46 -4.92 -17.65
CA ASN A 62 6.23 -3.70 -18.45
C ASN A 62 4.82 -3.10 -18.25
N LEU A 63 4.40 -2.98 -16.98
CA LEU A 63 3.04 -2.56 -16.66
C LEU A 63 2.82 -1.07 -16.94
N LYS A 64 1.69 -0.75 -17.57
CA LYS A 64 1.28 0.63 -17.86
C LYS A 64 0.52 1.20 -16.67
N THR A 65 1.19 2.07 -15.92
CA THR A 65 0.70 2.60 -14.63
C THR A 65 0.08 3.99 -14.73
N ALA A 66 -0.10 4.56 -15.93
CA ALA A 66 -0.55 5.96 -16.10
C ALA A 66 -1.86 6.29 -15.37
N ASN A 67 -2.79 5.34 -15.29
CA ASN A 67 -4.08 5.50 -14.64
C ASN A 67 -4.13 4.91 -13.22
N TRP A 68 -2.97 4.61 -12.63
CA TRP A 68 -2.90 4.05 -11.29
C TRP A 68 -2.81 5.17 -10.27
N VAL A 69 -3.45 4.98 -9.12
CA VAL A 69 -3.35 5.87 -7.96
C VAL A 69 -2.89 5.05 -6.77
N PHE A 70 -1.78 5.49 -6.19
CA PHE A 70 -1.10 4.83 -5.11
C PHE A 70 -1.44 5.49 -3.78
N PHE A 71 -1.82 4.67 -2.81
CA PHE A 71 -2.11 5.06 -1.45
C PHE A 71 -1.20 4.25 -0.53
N PHE A 72 -0.85 4.79 0.62
CA PHE A 72 -0.12 4.08 1.66
C PHE A 72 -1.09 3.46 2.66
N CYS A 73 -0.93 2.15 2.91
CA CYS A 73 -1.71 1.40 3.90
C CYS A 73 -1.31 1.79 5.33
N ASP A 74 -0.06 2.22 5.51
CA ASP A 74 0.48 2.87 6.69
C ASP A 74 1.65 3.77 6.30
N GLU A 75 1.98 4.71 7.18
CA GLU A 75 3.13 5.60 7.01
C GLU A 75 3.71 5.91 8.39
N ARG A 76 5.04 6.05 8.45
CA ARG A 76 5.72 6.54 9.64
C ARG A 76 5.47 8.03 9.77
N TYR A 77 5.05 8.46 10.95
CA TYR A 77 4.86 9.87 11.25
C TYR A 77 6.20 10.57 11.49
N VAL A 78 6.94 10.79 10.41
CA VAL A 78 8.26 11.43 10.30
C VAL A 78 8.28 12.35 9.07
N PRO A 79 9.25 13.26 8.92
CA PRO A 79 9.43 14.03 7.69
C PRO A 79 9.55 13.13 6.44
N LEU A 80 9.09 13.60 5.28
CA LEU A 80 9.04 12.79 4.05
C LEU A 80 10.42 12.45 3.45
N ASP A 81 11.46 13.15 3.88
CA ASP A 81 12.87 12.91 3.53
C ASP A 81 13.61 12.06 4.59
N ASP A 82 12.93 11.67 5.67
CA ASP A 82 13.44 10.74 6.65
C ASP A 82 13.60 9.33 6.04
N SER A 83 14.65 8.62 6.44
CA SER A 83 14.92 7.25 5.99
C SER A 83 13.83 6.25 6.36
N ASP A 84 13.05 6.55 7.41
CA ASP A 84 11.95 5.71 7.84
C ASP A 84 10.62 6.00 7.10
N SER A 85 10.57 7.02 6.21
CA SER A 85 9.36 7.31 5.42
C SER A 85 9.12 6.27 4.33
N THR A 86 7.93 5.67 4.34
CA THR A 86 7.48 4.73 3.30
C THR A 86 7.37 5.44 1.95
N TYR A 87 6.71 6.61 1.91
CA TYR A 87 6.68 7.45 0.71
C TYR A 87 8.09 7.82 0.25
N GLY A 88 8.96 8.25 1.17
CA GLY A 88 10.35 8.60 0.87
C GLY A 88 11.09 7.45 0.16
N ALA A 89 10.95 6.22 0.67
CA ALA A 89 11.55 5.03 0.07
C ALA A 89 10.98 4.70 -1.31
N TYR A 90 9.65 4.76 -1.49
CA TYR A 90 9.02 4.58 -2.81
C TYR A 90 9.45 5.68 -3.79
N ARG A 91 9.50 6.93 -3.36
CA ARG A 91 9.90 8.07 -4.19
C ARG A 91 11.34 7.89 -4.69
N ALA A 92 12.26 7.56 -3.80
CA ALA A 92 13.67 7.36 -4.13
C ALA A 92 13.87 6.21 -5.14
N GLU A 93 13.17 5.09 -4.93
CA GLU A 93 13.24 3.91 -5.78
C GLU A 93 12.52 4.11 -7.13
N TRP A 94 11.25 4.51 -7.10
CA TRP A 94 10.37 4.49 -8.28
C TRP A 94 10.61 5.65 -9.23
N LEU A 95 10.82 6.88 -8.74
CA LEU A 95 11.07 7.98 -9.66
C LEU A 95 12.40 7.81 -10.42
N THR A 96 13.32 7.03 -9.86
CA THR A 96 14.59 6.67 -10.50
C THR A 96 14.43 5.49 -11.46
N GLN A 97 13.72 4.43 -11.05
CA GLN A 97 13.68 3.16 -11.79
C GLN A 97 12.44 2.97 -12.70
N LEU A 98 11.40 3.77 -12.50
CA LEU A 98 10.08 3.67 -13.14
C LEU A 98 9.63 5.08 -13.61
N PRO A 99 10.28 5.68 -14.62
CA PRO A 99 10.06 7.07 -15.01
C PRO A 99 8.66 7.39 -15.55
N SER A 100 7.84 6.36 -15.82
CA SER A 100 6.43 6.51 -16.17
C SER A 100 5.54 6.83 -14.97
N ILE A 101 6.00 6.56 -13.75
CA ILE A 101 5.29 6.89 -12.52
C ILE A 101 5.63 8.30 -12.07
N GLN A 102 4.61 9.08 -11.76
CA GLN A 102 4.73 10.49 -11.36
C GLN A 102 4.37 10.69 -9.88
N GLU A 103 4.95 11.71 -9.24
CA GLU A 103 4.63 12.07 -7.85
C GLU A 103 3.12 12.33 -7.64
N SER A 104 2.42 12.85 -8.65
CA SER A 104 0.98 13.13 -8.60
C SER A 104 0.11 11.87 -8.46
N GLN A 105 0.66 10.68 -8.69
CA GLN A 105 -0.06 9.42 -8.51
C GLN A 105 -0.12 8.98 -7.04
N PHE A 106 0.65 9.61 -6.14
CA PHE A 106 0.68 9.24 -4.73
C PHE A 106 -0.25 10.13 -3.89
N VAL A 107 -1.19 9.49 -3.21
CA VAL A 107 -1.95 10.09 -2.12
C VAL A 107 -1.17 9.87 -0.82
N ARG A 108 -0.81 10.96 -0.15
CA ARG A 108 0.13 10.97 0.98
C ARG A 108 -0.49 11.60 2.22
N ALA A 109 -0.11 11.07 3.37
CA ALA A 109 -0.34 11.72 4.65
C ALA A 109 0.52 12.98 4.75
N ASP A 110 -0.01 14.05 5.36
CA ASP A 110 0.76 15.24 5.68
C ASP A 110 1.37 15.08 7.07
N THR A 111 2.63 14.65 7.13
CA THR A 111 3.32 14.43 8.41
C THR A 111 3.81 15.71 9.07
N SER A 112 3.58 16.89 8.47
CA SER A 112 3.95 18.18 9.04
C SER A 112 2.90 18.75 10.01
N ILE A 113 1.67 18.25 9.98
CA ILE A 113 0.57 18.63 10.87
C ILE A 113 0.40 17.65 12.03
N PRO A 114 -0.20 18.03 13.18
CA PRO A 114 -0.33 17.16 14.35
C PRO A 114 -0.93 15.78 14.03
N LEU A 115 -0.43 14.71 14.65
CA LEU A 115 -0.73 13.31 14.28
C LEU A 115 -2.23 13.00 14.10
N ASP A 116 -3.10 13.46 15.00
CA ASP A 116 -4.55 13.19 14.88
C ASP A 116 -5.15 13.91 13.66
N ALA A 117 -4.68 15.13 13.37
CA ALA A 117 -5.07 15.89 12.19
C ALA A 117 -4.50 15.26 10.91
N CYS A 118 -3.27 14.75 10.94
CA CYS A 118 -2.65 13.99 9.86
C CYS A 118 -3.48 12.75 9.51
N ALA A 119 -3.89 11.96 10.51
CA ALA A 119 -4.73 10.78 10.28
C ALA A 119 -6.10 11.15 9.69
N ALA A 120 -6.74 12.19 10.22
CA ALA A 120 -8.05 12.66 9.73
C ALA A 120 -7.98 13.24 8.30
N ASP A 121 -6.94 14.03 8.00
CA ASP A 121 -6.68 14.57 6.66
C ASP A 121 -6.43 13.44 5.65
N TYR A 122 -5.60 12.45 6.01
CA TYR A 122 -5.34 11.32 5.15
C TYR A 122 -6.60 10.48 4.89
N GLU A 123 -7.41 10.24 5.92
CA GLU A 123 -8.72 9.59 5.75
C GLU A 123 -9.63 10.36 4.78
N ALA A 124 -9.70 11.69 4.90
CA ALA A 124 -10.49 12.53 4.01
C ALA A 124 -9.98 12.46 2.57
N LYS A 125 -8.66 12.49 2.36
CA LYS A 125 -8.02 12.32 1.04
C LYS A 125 -8.36 10.97 0.42
N VAL A 126 -8.27 9.88 1.19
CA VAL A 126 -8.63 8.53 0.71
C VAL A 126 -10.10 8.49 0.30
N LYS A 127 -11.01 8.89 1.20
CA LYS A 127 -12.46 8.89 0.94
C LYS A 127 -12.87 9.78 -0.24
N SER A 128 -12.12 10.84 -0.53
CA SER A 128 -12.39 11.72 -1.68
C SER A 128 -12.01 11.12 -3.03
N GLN A 129 -11.20 10.07 -3.06
CA GLN A 129 -10.65 9.51 -4.29
C GLN A 129 -11.06 8.06 -4.56
N VAL A 130 -11.43 7.31 -3.50
CA VAL A 130 -11.76 5.90 -3.63
C VAL A 130 -12.79 5.47 -2.57
N ASP A 131 -13.89 4.87 -3.04
CA ASP A 131 -14.88 4.23 -2.16
C ASP A 131 -14.40 2.86 -1.68
N ARG A 132 -13.70 2.14 -2.57
CA ARG A 132 -13.12 0.82 -2.30
C ARG A 132 -11.87 0.61 -3.14
N PHE A 133 -10.79 0.20 -2.49
CA PHE A 133 -9.55 -0.17 -3.17
C PHE A 133 -9.75 -1.36 -4.11
N ASP A 134 -9.14 -1.27 -5.29
CA ASP A 134 -9.08 -2.40 -6.23
C ASP A 134 -8.07 -3.45 -5.78
N LEU A 135 -6.96 -3.01 -5.16
CA LEU A 135 -5.92 -3.89 -4.63
C LEU A 135 -5.25 -3.27 -3.39
N LEU A 136 -5.12 -4.05 -2.33
CA LEU A 136 -4.26 -3.73 -1.18
C LEU A 136 -3.10 -4.72 -1.17
N LEU A 137 -1.87 -4.21 -1.25
CA LEU A 137 -0.66 -5.00 -1.13
C LEU A 137 -0.09 -4.80 0.28
N LEU A 138 -0.21 -5.84 1.09
CA LEU A 138 0.11 -5.80 2.52
C LEU A 138 1.35 -6.65 2.81
N GLY A 139 2.28 -6.08 3.56
CA GLY A 139 3.33 -6.83 4.24
C GLY A 139 2.76 -7.53 5.49
N MET A 140 3.44 -8.59 5.92
CA MET A 140 3.14 -9.25 7.19
C MET A 140 4.43 -9.50 7.96
N GLY A 141 4.48 -9.00 9.20
CA GLY A 141 5.57 -9.23 10.13
C GLY A 141 5.62 -10.67 10.65
N PRO A 142 6.73 -11.09 11.27
CA PRO A 142 6.90 -12.44 11.81
C PRO A 142 5.97 -12.74 13.01
N ASP A 143 5.51 -11.70 13.70
CA ASP A 143 4.47 -11.70 14.74
C ASP A 143 3.04 -11.69 14.16
N GLY A 144 2.89 -11.54 12.83
CA GLY A 144 1.60 -11.45 12.14
C GLY A 144 1.05 -10.03 12.03
N HIS A 145 1.78 -8.98 12.44
CA HIS A 145 1.33 -7.61 12.21
C HIS A 145 1.23 -7.30 10.72
N THR A 146 0.33 -6.40 10.36
CA THR A 146 0.27 -5.78 9.03
C THR A 146 -0.02 -4.30 9.20
N CYS A 147 0.38 -3.47 8.23
CA CYS A 147 0.42 -2.02 8.44
C CYS A 147 1.16 -1.72 9.78
N SER A 148 0.68 -0.73 10.52
CA SER A 148 1.07 -0.49 11.91
C SER A 148 0.07 -1.09 12.92
N LEU A 149 -0.56 -2.23 12.58
CA LEU A 149 -1.56 -2.93 13.40
C LEU A 149 -0.95 -4.17 14.03
N PHE A 150 -0.59 -4.06 15.31
CA PHE A 150 0.15 -5.09 16.05
C PHE A 150 -0.77 -5.95 16.92
N PRO A 151 -0.56 -7.28 16.98
CA PRO A 151 -1.27 -8.18 17.91
C PRO A 151 -1.25 -7.72 19.37
N GLU A 152 -0.15 -7.09 19.79
CA GLU A 152 0.14 -6.61 21.14
C GLU A 152 -0.61 -5.31 21.47
N GLN A 153 -1.24 -4.68 20.47
CA GLN A 153 -2.04 -3.46 20.60
C GLN A 153 -3.52 -3.72 20.27
N PRO A 154 -4.22 -4.57 21.04
CA PRO A 154 -5.57 -5.06 20.69
C PRO A 154 -6.61 -3.94 20.56
N ALA A 155 -6.43 -2.82 21.24
CA ALA A 155 -7.33 -1.66 21.11
C ALA A 155 -7.35 -1.10 19.68
N THR A 156 -6.21 -1.12 18.99
CA THR A 156 -6.11 -0.67 17.58
C THR A 156 -6.79 -1.66 16.64
N LEU A 157 -6.76 -2.95 16.96
CA LEU A 157 -7.38 -4.03 16.19
C LEU A 157 -8.90 -4.10 16.32
N GLN A 158 -9.47 -3.41 17.31
CA GLN A 158 -10.92 -3.32 17.54
C GLN A 158 -11.56 -2.10 16.87
N GLU A 159 -10.78 -1.26 16.18
CA GLU A 159 -11.31 -0.14 15.42
C GLU A 159 -12.24 -0.62 14.29
N THR A 160 -13.41 -0.01 14.20
CA THR A 160 -14.45 -0.37 13.20
C THR A 160 -15.14 0.85 12.59
N GLN A 161 -14.84 2.05 13.06
CA GLN A 161 -15.48 3.30 12.67
C GLN A 161 -14.57 4.12 11.74
N ARG A 162 -13.28 4.22 12.08
CA ARG A 162 -12.29 4.98 11.31
C ARG A 162 -11.59 4.11 10.29
N LEU A 163 -11.33 4.67 9.11
CA LEU A 163 -10.52 4.06 8.06
C LEU A 163 -9.03 4.24 8.36
N VAL A 164 -8.65 5.36 8.96
CA VAL A 164 -7.26 5.67 9.34
C VAL A 164 -7.22 6.03 10.83
N ILE A 165 -6.29 5.45 11.55
CA ILE A 165 -6.08 5.75 12.98
C ILE A 165 -4.65 6.21 13.26
N PRO A 166 -4.47 7.17 14.18
CA PRO A 166 -3.16 7.55 14.65
C PRO A 166 -2.61 6.47 15.59
N ILE A 167 -1.38 6.00 15.34
CA ILE A 167 -0.68 5.05 16.22
C ILE A 167 0.40 5.80 17.00
N ARG A 168 0.30 5.75 18.33
CA ARG A 168 1.24 6.34 19.27
C ARG A 168 1.92 5.18 19.97
N ASN A 169 3.24 5.02 19.81
CA ASN A 169 4.03 3.87 20.28
C ASN A 169 4.01 2.64 19.33
N SER A 170 4.09 2.86 18.03
CA SER A 170 4.45 1.78 17.11
C SER A 170 5.90 1.33 17.38
N PRO A 171 6.18 0.02 17.48
CA PRO A 171 7.55 -0.50 17.44
C PRO A 171 8.29 0.00 16.20
N LYS A 172 9.63 0.08 16.29
CA LYS A 172 10.46 0.32 15.12
C LYS A 172 10.66 -0.94 14.30
#